data_AF-A0A380LJ84-F1
#
_entry.id   AF-A0A380LJ84-F1
#
_cell.length_a   1.000
_cell.length_b   1.000
_cell.length_c   1.000
_cell.angle_alpha   90.00
_cell.angle_beta   90.00
_cell.angle_gamma   90.00
#
_symmetry.space_group_name_H-M   'P 1'
#
loop_
_entity.id
_entity.type
_entity.pdbx_description
1 polymer ?
#
loop_
_entity_poly.entity_id
_entity_poly.type
_entity_poly.pdbx_seq_one_letter_code
_entity_poly.pdbx_strand_id
1 'polypeptide(L)'
;MIYEDNELDIQSLKNCIDTFFSKYSIPYQVDVCHASEKLLETIYNYDILFLDIELGNENGIHMGRIAKRKHKSCHIILTSKYKKYLIDGYSVKADCYLLKPLSQG
;
A
#
# COMPACT_ATOMS: atom_id res chain seq x y z
N MET A 1 2.71 -1.66 -6.48
CA MET A 1 3.76 -1.74 -5.44
C MET A 1 3.11 -2.05 -4.09
N ILE A 2 3.73 -2.93 -3.30
CA ILE A 2 3.41 -3.17 -1.88
C ILE A 2 4.61 -2.71 -1.05
N TYR A 3 4.39 -1.84 -0.06
CA TYR A 3 5.36 -1.46 0.97
C TYR A 3 4.86 -1.95 2.32
N GLU A 4 5.44 -3.05 2.79
CA GLU A 4 5.00 -3.86 3.94
C GLU A 4 6.20 -4.67 4.45
N ASP A 5 6.39 -4.77 5.77
CA ASP A 5 7.49 -5.52 6.39
C ASP A 5 7.05 -6.89 6.91
N ASN A 6 5.74 -7.13 7.03
CA ASN A 6 5.19 -8.40 7.49
C ASN A 6 4.83 -9.35 6.33
N GLU A 7 5.55 -10.49 6.23
CA GLU A 7 5.34 -11.50 5.18
C GLU A 7 3.92 -12.08 5.11
N LEU A 8 3.25 -12.26 6.25
CA LEU A 8 1.87 -12.78 6.28
C LEU A 8 0.88 -11.75 5.72
N ASP A 9 1.10 -10.47 6.04
CA ASP A 9 0.29 -9.37 5.52
C ASP A 9 0.54 -9.19 4.01
N ILE A 10 1.79 -9.33 3.54
CA ILE A 10 2.14 -9.35 2.10
C ILE A 10 1.38 -10.46 1.37
N GLN A 11 1.43 -11.68 1.90
CA GLN A 11 0.76 -12.82 1.25
C GLN A 11 -0.75 -12.65 1.22
N SER A 12 -1.33 -12.17 2.32
CA SER A 12 -2.78 -11.89 2.41
C SER A 12 -3.19 -10.83 1.37
N LEU A 13 -2.42 -9.76 1.24
CA LEU A 13 -2.67 -8.71 0.26
C LEU A 13 -2.48 -9.21 -1.18
N LYS A 14 -1.42 -9.97 -1.47
CA LYS A 14 -1.21 -10.59 -2.78
C LYS A 14 -2.38 -11.48 -3.17
N ASN A 15 -2.89 -12.30 -2.26
CA ASN A 15 -4.05 -13.15 -2.53
C ASN A 15 -5.30 -12.32 -2.84
N CYS A 16 -5.52 -11.21 -2.13
CA CYS A 16 -6.64 -10.31 -2.40
C CYS A 16 -6.52 -9.63 -3.76
N ILE A 17 -5.33 -9.14 -4.09
CA ILE A 17 -5.03 -8.52 -5.40
C ILE A 17 -5.25 -9.56 -6.50
N ASP A 18 -4.67 -10.75 -6.39
CA ASP A 18 -4.81 -11.79 -7.41
C ASP A 18 -6.28 -12.19 -7.61
N THR A 19 -7.01 -12.42 -6.53
CA THR A 19 -8.45 -12.73 -6.60
C THR A 19 -9.22 -11.65 -7.34
N PHE A 20 -8.95 -10.37 -7.03
CA PHE A 20 -9.64 -9.25 -7.65
C PHE A 20 -9.29 -9.12 -9.14
N PHE A 21 -8.01 -9.02 -9.48
CA PHE A 21 -7.58 -8.76 -10.86
C PHE A 21 -7.87 -9.96 -11.77
N SER A 22 -7.72 -11.20 -11.28
CA SER A 22 -8.09 -12.40 -12.02
C SER A 22 -9.60 -12.49 -12.27
N LYS A 23 -10.44 -12.14 -11.28
CA LYS A 23 -11.91 -12.09 -11.44
C LYS A 23 -12.35 -11.18 -12.59
N TYR A 24 -11.66 -10.05 -12.78
CA TYR A 24 -11.97 -9.10 -13.84
C TYR A 24 -11.11 -9.27 -15.10
N SER A 25 -10.24 -10.28 -15.15
CA SER A 25 -9.31 -10.54 -16.26
C SER A 25 -8.45 -9.31 -16.62
N ILE A 26 -8.03 -8.56 -15.60
CA ILE A 26 -7.20 -7.36 -15.78
C ILE A 26 -5.74 -7.79 -15.58
N PRO A 27 -4.84 -7.57 -16.57
CA PRO A 27 -3.42 -7.83 -16.42
C PRO A 27 -2.84 -6.93 -15.32
N TYR A 28 -1.97 -7.49 -14.48
CA TYR A 28 -1.37 -6.75 -13.39
C TYR A 28 0.02 -7.29 -13.06
N GLN A 29 0.83 -6.46 -12.40
CA GLN A 29 2.12 -6.85 -11.82
C GLN A 29 2.19 -6.35 -10.37
N VAL A 30 2.75 -7.17 -9.49
CA VAL A 30 2.96 -6.83 -8.08
C VAL A 30 4.42 -6.97 -7.72
N ASP A 31 5.02 -5.85 -7.35
CA ASP A 31 6.32 -5.80 -6.71
C ASP A 31 6.16 -5.48 -5.23
N VAL A 32 7.03 -6.10 -4.41
CA VAL A 32 7.15 -5.85 -2.98
C VAL A 32 8.44 -5.09 -2.72
N CYS A 33 8.35 -4.07 -1.88
CA CYS A 33 9.48 -3.27 -1.47
C CYS A 33 9.56 -3.23 0.05
N HIS A 34 10.79 -3.23 0.57
CA HIS A 34 11.09 -3.16 2.00
C HIS A 34 12.11 -2.06 2.33
N ALA A 35 12.49 -1.24 1.34
CA ALA A 35 13.42 -0.13 1.51
C ALA A 35 12.80 1.18 1.00
N SER A 36 12.76 2.19 1.85
CA SER A 36 12.12 3.47 1.56
C SER A 36 12.78 4.21 0.40
N GLU A 37 14.10 4.16 0.26
CA GLU A 37 14.82 4.78 -0.86
C GLU A 37 14.38 4.18 -2.19
N LYS A 38 14.36 2.85 -2.27
CA LYS A 38 13.94 2.13 -3.48
C LYS A 38 12.48 2.43 -3.84
N LEU A 39 11.59 2.50 -2.85
CA LEU A 39 10.21 2.92 -3.07
C LEU A 39 10.16 4.30 -3.73
N LEU A 40 10.87 5.29 -3.17
CA LEU A 40 10.81 6.67 -3.62
C LEU A 40 11.51 6.92 -4.98
N GLU A 41 12.47 6.07 -5.35
CA GLU A 41 13.10 6.09 -6.68
C GLU A 41 12.21 5.47 -7.75
N THR A 42 11.48 4.40 -7.41
CA THR A 42 10.74 3.60 -8.39
C THR A 42 9.24 3.91 -8.44
N ILE A 43 8.71 4.75 -7.55
CA ILE A 43 7.27 5.02 -7.42
C ILE A 43 6.60 5.49 -8.73
N TYR A 44 7.35 6.13 -9.62
CA TYR A 44 6.86 6.61 -10.92
C TYR A 44 6.47 5.49 -11.89
N ASN A 45 6.88 4.25 -11.61
CA ASN A 45 6.58 3.08 -12.44
C ASN A 45 5.30 2.35 -12.00
N TYR A 46 4.57 2.87 -11.01
CA TYR A 46 3.44 2.16 -10.41
C TYR A 46 2.18 3.02 -10.35
N ASP A 47 1.07 2.44 -10.80
CA ASP A 47 -0.25 3.07 -10.71
C ASP A 47 -0.81 3.06 -9.28
N ILE A 48 -0.52 2.00 -8.53
CA ILE A 48 -1.05 1.77 -7.18
C ILE A 48 0.08 1.43 -6.21
N LEU A 49 0.09 2.13 -5.08
CA LEU A 49 0.88 1.84 -3.89
C LEU A 49 -0.03 1.37 -2.77
N PHE A 50 0.11 0.11 -2.37
CA PHE A 50 -0.38 -0.39 -1.09
C PHE A 50 0.69 -0.13 -0.03
N LEU A 51 0.33 0.59 1.02
CA LEU A 51 1.26 1.14 1.99
C LEU A 51 0.82 0.82 3.41
N ASP A 52 1.59 -0.02 4.09
CA ASP A 52 1.36 -0.24 5.51
C ASP A 52 1.74 0.99 6.33
N ILE A 53 1.00 1.22 7.41
CA ILE A 53 1.26 2.34 8.31
C ILE A 53 2.38 2.02 9.30
N GLU A 54 2.54 0.75 9.67
CA GLU A 54 3.44 0.29 10.74
C GLU A 54 4.56 -0.56 10.16
N LEU A 55 5.57 0.13 9.61
CA LEU A 55 6.69 -0.46 8.89
C LEU A 55 7.91 -0.54 9.82
N GLY A 56 7.85 -1.38 10.84
CA GLY A 56 8.86 -1.47 11.88
C GLY A 56 9.10 -0.11 12.57
N ASN A 57 10.21 0.55 12.23
CA ASN A 57 10.57 1.87 12.78
C ASN A 57 10.10 3.05 11.90
N GLU A 58 9.54 2.78 10.72
CA GLU A 58 9.05 3.81 9.80
C GLU A 58 7.53 4.01 9.95
N ASN A 59 7.09 5.25 9.74
CA ASN A 59 5.67 5.60 9.70
C ASN A 59 5.19 5.73 8.26
N GLY A 60 4.32 4.81 7.84
CA GLY A 60 3.79 4.77 6.48
C GLY A 60 3.02 6.03 6.07
N ILE A 61 2.40 6.76 7.00
CA ILE A 61 1.71 8.02 6.70
C ILE A 61 2.72 9.07 6.22
N HIS A 62 3.89 9.14 6.86
CA HIS A 62 4.96 10.05 6.43
C HIS A 62 5.46 9.67 5.03
N MET A 63 5.71 8.37 4.82
CA MET A 63 6.16 7.84 3.53
C MET A 63 5.16 8.10 2.40
N GLY A 64 3.86 7.88 2.66
CA GLY A 64 2.80 8.13 1.71
C GLY A 64 2.72 9.59 1.29
N ARG A 65 2.93 10.53 2.22
CA ARG A 65 3.00 11.97 1.88
C ARG A 65 4.17 12.28 0.96
N ILE A 66 5.34 11.67 1.16
CA ILE A 66 6.50 11.86 0.27
C ILE A 66 6.21 11.25 -1.11
N ALA A 67 5.72 10.01 -1.14
CA ALA A 67 5.37 9.30 -2.37
C ALA A 67 4.35 10.08 -3.21
N LYS A 68 3.26 10.58 -2.60
CA LYS A 68 2.23 11.38 -3.29
C LYS A 68 2.75 12.71 -3.83
N ARG A 69 3.74 13.33 -3.16
CA ARG A 69 4.40 14.55 -3.67
C ARG A 69 5.27 14.26 -4.89
N LYS A 70 5.98 13.11 -4.89
CA LYS A 70 6.80 12.66 -6.01
C LYS A 70 5.94 12.25 -7.20
N HIS A 71 4.99 11.34 -7.01
CA HIS A 71 4.11 10.86 -8.06
C HIS A 71 2.64 11.09 -7.69
N LYS A 72 2.09 12.23 -8.15
CA LYS A 72 0.71 12.64 -7.83
C LYS A 72 -0.36 11.70 -8.37
N SER A 73 -0.08 11.03 -9.50
CA SER A 73 -1.00 10.10 -10.16
C SER A 73 -0.99 8.70 -9.53
N CYS A 74 -0.02 8.39 -8.66
CA CYS A 74 -0.03 7.14 -7.93
C CYS A 74 -1.21 7.12 -6.96
N HIS A 75 -2.10 6.13 -7.10
CA HIS A 75 -3.13 5.87 -6.11
C HIS A 75 -2.49 5.25 -4.87
N ILE A 76 -2.86 5.76 -3.69
CA ILE A 76 -2.31 5.26 -2.41
C ILE A 76 -3.45 4.61 -1.62
N ILE A 77 -3.25 3.33 -1.31
CA ILE A 77 -4.15 2.54 -0.47
C ILE A 77 -3.39 2.23 0.83
N LEU A 78 -3.88 2.75 1.95
CA LEU A 78 -3.28 2.51 3.25
C LEU A 78 -3.74 1.16 3.82
N THR A 79 -2.84 0.40 4.41
CA THR A 79 -3.16 -0.80 5.19
C THR A 79 -2.72 -0.62 6.64
N SER A 80 -3.47 -1.17 7.61
CA SER A 80 -3.06 -1.16 9.02
C SER A 80 -3.88 -2.13 9.86
N LYS A 81 -3.36 -2.55 11.01
CA LYS A 81 -4.08 -3.32 12.03
C LYS A 81 -4.94 -2.46 12.95
N TYR A 82 -4.76 -1.13 12.95
CA TYR A 82 -5.40 -0.24 13.92
C TYR A 82 -6.26 0.84 13.29
N LYS A 83 -7.56 0.78 13.57
CA LYS A 83 -8.57 1.78 13.16
C LYS A 83 -8.22 3.22 13.57
N LYS A 84 -7.41 3.42 14.61
CA LYS A 84 -7.00 4.75 15.09
C LYS A 84 -6.35 5.61 13.98
N TYR A 85 -5.66 4.97 13.03
CA TYR A 85 -4.98 5.66 11.94
C TYR A 85 -5.91 6.04 10.76
N LEU A 86 -7.21 5.71 10.81
CA LEU A 86 -8.16 6.06 9.77
C LEU A 86 -8.22 7.58 9.54
N ILE A 87 -8.25 8.35 10.63
CA ILE A 87 -8.30 9.82 10.58
C ILE A 87 -6.98 10.37 10.05
N ASP A 88 -5.85 9.82 10.49
CA ASP A 88 -4.53 10.27 10.03
C ASP A 88 -4.28 9.93 8.56
N GLY A 89 -4.88 8.86 8.03
CA GLY A 89 -4.80 8.46 6.63
C GLY A 89 -5.33 9.54 5.66
N TYR A 90 -6.30 10.36 6.08
CA TYR A 90 -6.79 11.50 5.28
C TYR A 90 -5.70 12.52 4.97
N SER A 91 -4.70 12.66 5.85
CA SER A 91 -3.59 13.60 5.65
C SER A 91 -2.68 13.23 4.48
N VAL A 92 -2.71 11.97 4.02
CA VAL A 92 -1.93 11.47 2.88
C VAL A 92 -2.67 11.73 1.56
N LYS A 93 -3.94 12.12 1.60
CA LYS A 93 -4.87 12.04 0.45
C LYS A 93 -4.86 10.62 -0.14
N ALA A 94 -4.87 9.62 0.75
CA ALA A 94 -5.03 8.23 0.35
C ALA A 94 -6.41 8.03 -0.29
N ASP A 95 -6.44 7.22 -1.32
CA ASP A 95 -7.64 6.89 -2.08
C ASP A 95 -8.51 5.88 -1.30
N CYS A 96 -7.88 5.02 -0.49
CA CYS A 96 -8.56 4.02 0.32
C CYS A 96 -7.76 3.67 1.59
N TYR A 97 -8.46 3.14 2.59
CA TYR A 97 -7.88 2.57 3.81
C TYR A 97 -8.46 1.16 4.02
N LEU A 98 -7.59 0.16 4.17
CA LEU A 98 -7.94 -1.23 4.40
C LEU A 98 -7.47 -1.66 5.80
N LEU A 99 -8.42 -2.12 6.62
CA LEU A 99 -8.12 -2.64 7.95
C LEU A 99 -7.76 -4.12 7.87
N LYS A 100 -6.63 -4.50 8.44
CA LYS A 100 -6.18 -5.90 8.58
C LYS A 100 -6.96 -6.61 9.71
N PRO A 101 -7.13 -7.95 9.65
CA PRO A 101 -6.75 -8.82 8.54
C PRO A 101 -7.63 -8.55 7.32
N LEU A 102 -7.02 -8.59 6.14
CA LEU A 102 -7.75 -8.41 4.89
C LEU A 102 -8.56 -9.69 4.64
N SER A 103 -9.89 -9.59 4.74
CA SER A 103 -10.77 -10.72 4.44
C SER A 103 -11.08 -10.75 2.95
N GLN A 104 -11.00 -11.94 2.37
CA GLN A 104 -11.67 -12.23 1.11
C GLN A 104 -13.18 -12.23 1.40
N GLY A 105 -13.90 -11.23 0.91
CA GLY A 105 -15.36 -11.18 0.96
C GLY A 105 -15.99 -12.21 0.05
#